data_AF-Q8VNX5-F1
#
_entry.id   AF-Q8VNX5-F1
#
_cell.length_a   1.000
_cell.length_b   1.000
_cell.length_c   1.000
_cell.angle_alpha   90.00
_cell.angle_beta   90.00
_cell.angle_gamma   90.00
#
_symmetry.space_group_name_H-M   'P 1'
#
loop_
_entity.id
_entity.type
_entity.pdbx_description
1 polymer ?
#
loop_
_entity_poly.entity_id
_entity_poly.type
_entity_poly.pdbx_seq_one_letter_code
_entity_poly.pdbx_strand_id
1 'polypeptide(L)'
;SWYIYSPLRVKYPYVRGVLGEMWQEELQNNESPLDAWKSIVENPEKARKYKQARGKGGFIRANWDEVLQLVSASLLYTVIKYGPDRNVGFSPIPAMSMLSHAAGSRFMQLMGG
;
A
#
# COMPACT_ATOMS: atom_id res chain seq x y z
N SER A 1 -1.78 30.48 -1.37
CA SER A 1 -1.70 29.02 -1.62
C SER A 1 -2.40 28.25 -0.50
N TRP A 2 -3.72 28.05 -0.63
CA TRP A 2 -4.54 27.48 0.46
C TRP A 2 -4.10 26.06 0.86
N TYR A 3 -3.82 25.19 -0.11
CA TYR A 3 -3.45 23.79 0.14
C TYR A 3 -2.08 23.59 0.81
N ILE A 4 -1.13 24.52 0.64
CA ILE A 4 0.24 24.31 1.13
C ILE A 4 0.28 24.30 2.66
N TYR A 5 -0.55 25.10 3.31
CA TYR A 5 -0.60 25.24 4.78
C TYR A 5 -1.96 24.88 5.38
N SER A 6 -2.89 24.36 4.55
CA SER A 6 -4.19 23.89 5.00
C SER A 6 -4.04 22.80 6.07
N PRO A 7 -4.92 22.76 7.09
CA PRO A 7 -4.95 21.67 8.08
C PRO A 7 -5.23 20.30 7.44
N LEU A 8 -5.71 20.26 6.20
CA LEU A 8 -5.99 19.03 5.45
C LEU A 8 -4.77 18.47 4.70
N ARG A 9 -3.62 19.17 4.73
CA ARG A 9 -2.44 18.71 4.00
C ARG A 9 -1.88 17.42 4.58
N VAL A 10 -1.69 16.41 3.72
CA VAL A 10 -0.94 15.19 4.05
C VAL A 10 0.54 15.53 4.18
N LYS A 11 1.10 15.32 5.38
CA LYS A 11 2.51 15.66 5.70
C LYS A 11 3.42 14.44 5.81
N TYR A 12 2.85 13.29 6.14
CA TYR A 12 3.56 12.04 6.40
C TYR A 12 2.87 10.90 5.66
N PRO A 13 3.55 9.77 5.44
CA PRO A 13 2.84 8.55 5.08
C PRO A 13 2.00 8.08 6.27
N TYR A 14 0.83 7.51 5.96
CA TYR A 14 -0.12 7.02 6.94
C TYR A 14 -0.57 5.61 6.58
N VAL A 15 -0.72 4.77 7.59
CA VAL A 15 -1.26 3.41 7.46
C VAL A 15 -2.46 3.28 8.38
N ARG A 16 -3.42 2.42 8.04
CA ARG A 16 -4.51 2.07 8.97
C ARG A 16 -3.87 1.37 10.18
N GLY A 17 -4.08 1.88 11.40
CA GLY A 17 -3.41 1.40 12.62
C GLY A 17 -3.48 -0.12 12.77
N VAL A 18 -4.67 -0.69 12.61
CA VAL A 18 -4.90 -2.15 12.63
C VAL A 18 -4.01 -2.92 11.65
N LEU A 19 -3.80 -2.39 10.43
CA LEU A 19 -2.91 -3.02 9.46
C LEU A 19 -1.44 -2.81 9.82
N GLY A 20 -1.07 -1.62 10.29
CA GLY A 20 0.31 -1.31 10.70
C GLY A 20 0.76 -2.17 11.88
N GLU A 21 -0.08 -2.35 12.90
CA GLU A 21 0.18 -3.22 14.04
C GLU A 21 0.35 -4.68 13.61
N MET A 22 -0.58 -5.22 12.81
CA MET A 22 -0.45 -6.59 12.29
C MET A 22 0.79 -6.75 11.40
N TRP A 23 1.13 -5.74 10.60
CA TRP A 23 2.32 -5.79 9.75
C TRP A 23 3.60 -5.90 10.57
N GLN A 24 3.73 -5.11 11.63
CA GLN A 24 4.90 -5.16 12.50
C GLN A 24 4.99 -6.48 13.28
N GLU A 25 3.87 -6.98 13.78
CA GLU A 25 3.81 -8.29 14.45
C GLU A 25 4.25 -9.42 13.50
N GLU A 26 3.74 -9.43 12.28
CA GLU A 26 4.07 -10.48 11.31
C GLU A 26 5.49 -10.34 10.75
N LEU A 27 6.03 -9.14 10.65
CA LEU A 27 7.45 -8.95 10.31
C LEU A 27 8.40 -9.58 11.35
N GLN A 28 8.01 -9.60 12.62
CA GLN A 28 8.81 -10.22 13.69
C GLN A 28 8.66 -11.74 13.71
N ASN A 29 7.50 -12.25 13.30
CA ASN A 29 7.16 -13.67 13.37
C ASN A 29 7.49 -14.46 12.10
N ASN A 30 7.91 -13.80 11.01
CA ASN A 30 8.20 -14.44 9.73
C ASN A 30 9.61 -14.08 9.24
N GLU A 31 10.22 -14.96 8.45
CA GLU A 31 11.60 -14.81 7.98
C GLU A 31 11.76 -13.72 6.92
N SER A 32 10.69 -13.42 6.16
CA SER A 32 10.72 -12.43 5.09
C SER A 32 9.49 -11.51 5.12
N PRO A 33 9.61 -10.26 4.61
CA PRO A 33 8.46 -9.38 4.43
C PRO A 33 7.37 -9.97 3.52
N LEU A 34 7.76 -10.84 2.59
CA LEU A 34 6.82 -11.51 1.69
C LEU A 34 5.96 -12.52 2.47
N ASP A 35 6.58 -13.30 3.36
CA ASP A 35 5.90 -14.28 4.21
C ASP A 35 5.02 -13.58 5.25
N ALA A 36 5.48 -12.46 5.82
CA ALA A 36 4.68 -11.62 6.69
C ALA A 36 3.42 -11.09 6.00
N TRP A 37 3.51 -10.66 4.74
CA TRP A 37 2.32 -10.22 4.01
C TRP A 37 1.38 -11.39 3.71
N LYS A 38 1.95 -12.52 3.30
CA LYS A 38 1.21 -13.76 3.03
C LYS A 38 0.41 -14.20 4.25
N SER A 39 1.00 -14.20 5.45
CA SER A 39 0.33 -14.60 6.70
C SER A 39 -0.89 -13.71 7.04
N ILE A 40 -0.86 -12.43 6.64
CA ILE A 40 -1.96 -11.48 6.82
C ILE A 40 -3.07 -11.72 5.79
N VAL A 41 -2.71 -11.78 4.51
CA VAL A 41 -3.70 -11.79 3.42
C VAL A 41 -4.36 -13.15 3.22
N GLU A 42 -3.66 -14.25 3.50
CA GLU A 42 -4.21 -15.62 3.41
C GLU A 42 -5.04 -15.99 4.65
N ASN A 43 -4.91 -15.28 5.77
CA ASN A 43 -5.78 -15.48 6.94
C ASN A 43 -7.08 -14.66 6.80
N PRO A 44 -8.26 -15.30 6.64
CA PRO A 44 -9.52 -14.59 6.42
C PRO A 44 -9.90 -13.63 7.56
N GLU A 45 -9.56 -13.97 8.80
CA GLU A 45 -9.87 -13.14 9.96
C GLU A 45 -9.01 -11.87 9.98
N LYS A 46 -7.69 -12.01 9.81
CA LYS A 46 -6.75 -10.87 9.70
C LYS A 46 -7.11 -9.99 8.51
N ALA A 47 -7.37 -10.60 7.35
CA ALA A 47 -7.77 -9.87 6.15
C ALA A 47 -9.07 -9.09 6.34
N ARG A 48 -10.08 -9.71 6.99
CA ARG A 48 -11.34 -9.05 7.32
C ARG A 48 -11.14 -7.87 8.27
N LYS A 49 -10.28 -8.03 9.29
CA LYS A 49 -10.02 -7.02 10.33
C LYS A 49 -9.62 -5.67 9.74
N TYR A 50 -8.60 -5.62 8.88
CA TYR A 50 -8.16 -4.35 8.31
C TYR A 50 -9.08 -3.85 7.18
N LYS A 51 -9.71 -4.75 6.41
CA LYS A 51 -10.64 -4.36 5.34
C LYS A 51 -11.91 -3.70 5.90
N GLN A 52 -12.45 -4.20 7.02
CA GLN A 52 -13.64 -3.62 7.66
C GLN A 52 -13.37 -2.28 8.37
N ALA A 53 -12.10 -1.93 8.61
CA ALA A 53 -11.68 -0.65 9.16
C ALA A 53 -11.50 0.45 8.08
N ARG A 54 -11.74 0.14 6.79
CA ARG A 54 -11.70 1.14 5.71
C ARG A 54 -12.84 2.16 5.90
N GLY A 55 -12.52 3.45 5.76
CA GLY A 55 -13.50 4.54 5.95
C GLY A 55 -13.83 4.91 7.41
N LYS A 56 -13.23 4.26 8.42
CA LYS A 56 -13.58 4.43 9.84
C LYS A 56 -12.55 5.19 10.69
N GLY A 57 -11.65 5.96 10.07
CA GLY A 57 -10.55 6.63 10.78
C GLY A 57 -9.51 5.64 11.35
N GLY A 58 -8.70 6.08 12.32
CA GLY A 58 -7.63 5.27 12.91
C GLY A 58 -6.40 5.16 12.00
N PHE A 59 -5.96 6.27 11.41
CA PHE A 59 -4.68 6.34 10.72
C PHE A 59 -3.57 6.60 11.74
N ILE A 60 -2.46 5.87 11.60
CA ILE A 60 -1.22 6.13 12.34
C ILE A 60 -0.20 6.71 11.36
N ARG A 61 0.66 7.60 11.87
CA ARG A 61 1.83 8.07 11.13
C ARG A 61 2.81 6.92 10.95
N ALA A 62 3.36 6.77 9.75
CA ALA A 62 4.43 5.83 9.45
C ALA A 62 5.66 6.57 8.90
N ASN A 63 6.74 5.83 8.62
CA ASN A 63 7.85 6.31 7.81
C ASN A 63 7.77 5.75 6.37
N TRP A 64 8.59 6.29 5.47
CA TRP A 64 8.57 5.88 4.06
C TRP A 64 9.03 4.44 3.88
N ASP A 65 10.08 4.01 4.59
CA ASP A 65 10.67 2.69 4.42
C ASP A 65 9.69 1.57 4.80
N GLU A 66 8.96 1.71 5.91
CA GLU A 66 7.92 0.78 6.35
C GLU A 66 6.79 0.65 5.33
N VAL A 67 6.29 1.79 4.82
CA VAL A 67 5.17 1.78 3.88
C VAL A 67 5.60 1.25 2.52
N LEU A 68 6.79 1.60 2.05
CA LEU A 68 7.35 1.09 0.81
C LEU A 68 7.60 -0.41 0.89
N GLN A 69 8.10 -0.93 2.01
CA GLN A 69 8.29 -2.37 2.21
C GLN A 69 6.95 -3.11 2.20
N LEU A 70 5.95 -2.61 2.92
CA LEU A 70 4.59 -3.19 2.95
C LEU A 70 3.95 -3.22 1.55
N VAL A 71 4.00 -2.10 0.82
CA VAL A 71 3.45 -2.00 -0.54
C VAL A 71 4.20 -2.93 -1.48
N SER A 72 5.53 -2.99 -1.40
CA SER A 72 6.35 -3.86 -2.25
C SER A 72 6.06 -5.34 -1.99
N ALA A 73 5.96 -5.76 -0.73
CA ALA A 73 5.60 -7.13 -0.36
C ALA A 73 4.20 -7.50 -0.87
N SER A 74 3.24 -6.58 -0.74
CA SER A 74 1.88 -6.76 -1.25
C SER A 74 1.84 -6.94 -2.77
N LEU A 75 2.52 -6.07 -3.51
CA LEU A 75 2.57 -6.13 -4.98
C LEU A 75 3.28 -7.40 -5.47
N LEU A 76 4.42 -7.73 -4.87
CA LEU A 76 5.22 -8.91 -5.22
C LEU A 76 4.47 -10.21 -4.94
N TYR A 77 3.86 -10.34 -3.76
CA TYR A 77 3.03 -11.50 -3.43
C TYR A 77 1.90 -11.69 -4.44
N THR A 78 1.23 -10.61 -4.80
CA THR A 78 0.12 -10.65 -5.76
C THR A 78 0.59 -11.14 -7.13
N VAL A 79 1.74 -10.65 -7.61
CA VAL A 79 2.37 -11.10 -8.86
C VAL A 79 2.69 -12.59 -8.81
N ILE A 80 3.36 -13.04 -7.75
CA ILE A 80 3.79 -14.44 -7.61
C ILE A 80 2.59 -15.39 -7.52
N LYS A 81 1.55 -15.03 -6.77
CA LYS A 81 0.42 -15.92 -6.47
C LYS A 81 -0.65 -15.90 -7.56
N TYR A 82 -0.93 -14.74 -8.14
CA TYR A 82 -2.11 -14.54 -8.99
C TYR A 82 -1.80 -14.00 -10.39
N GLY A 83 -0.57 -13.57 -10.64
CA GLY A 83 -0.16 -12.92 -11.88
C GLY A 83 -0.07 -11.39 -11.74
N PRO A 84 0.74 -10.74 -12.59
CA PRO A 84 1.01 -9.30 -12.50
C PRO A 84 -0.21 -8.44 -12.84
N ASP A 85 -1.12 -8.94 -13.66
CA ASP A 85 -2.38 -8.28 -14.07
C ASP A 85 -3.42 -8.13 -12.94
N ARG A 86 -3.14 -8.67 -11.73
CA ARG A 86 -3.95 -8.43 -10.51
C ARG A 86 -3.53 -7.18 -9.77
N ASN A 87 -2.42 -6.56 -10.14
CA ASN A 87 -2.06 -5.22 -9.70
C ASN A 87 -2.58 -4.22 -10.74
N VAL A 88 -3.38 -3.23 -10.31
CA VAL A 88 -3.99 -2.24 -11.22
C VAL A 88 -3.74 -0.83 -10.71
N GLY A 89 -3.30 0.06 -11.59
CA GLY A 89 -3.16 1.49 -11.33
C GLY A 89 -4.25 2.30 -12.05
N PHE A 90 -4.81 3.31 -11.37
CA PHE A 90 -5.77 4.25 -11.96
C PHE A 90 -5.23 5.68 -11.86
N SER A 91 -4.97 6.31 -13.00
CA SER A 91 -4.47 7.69 -13.09
C SER A 91 -5.04 8.37 -14.35
N PRO A 92 -5.96 9.33 -14.22
CA PRO A 92 -6.65 9.92 -15.37
C PRO A 92 -5.85 11.07 -16.02
N ILE A 93 -6.27 11.45 -17.24
CA ILE A 93 -5.87 12.67 -17.97
C ILE A 93 -4.36 12.96 -17.93
N PRO A 94 -3.53 12.28 -18.75
CA PRO A 94 -2.09 12.50 -18.79
C PRO A 94 -1.69 13.94 -19.17
N ALA A 95 -2.54 14.64 -19.93
CA ALA A 95 -2.24 15.98 -20.45
C ALA A 95 -2.04 17.05 -19.35
N MET A 96 -2.67 16.89 -18.18
CA MET A 96 -2.59 17.87 -17.09
C MET A 96 -1.26 17.78 -16.31
N SER A 97 -0.63 16.60 -16.28
CA SER A 97 0.63 16.39 -15.55
C SER A 97 1.35 15.12 -16.06
N MET A 98 1.99 15.24 -17.22
CA MET A 98 2.54 14.11 -17.99
C MET A 98 3.46 13.21 -17.17
N LEU A 99 4.43 13.79 -16.44
CA LEU A 99 5.39 13.01 -15.64
C LEU A 99 4.75 12.39 -14.40
N SER A 100 3.82 13.08 -13.74
CA SER A 100 3.09 12.54 -12.60
C SER A 100 2.24 11.33 -13.02
N HIS A 101 1.60 11.40 -14.19
CA HIS A 101 0.89 10.27 -14.77
C HIS A 101 1.86 9.12 -15.14
N ALA A 102 2.94 9.44 -15.86
CA ALA A 102 3.91 8.46 -16.33
C ALA A 102 4.63 7.72 -15.19
N ALA A 103 4.82 8.35 -14.02
CA ALA A 103 5.47 7.71 -12.87
C ALA A 103 4.75 6.42 -12.44
N GLY A 104 3.43 6.48 -12.27
CA GLY A 104 2.62 5.30 -11.93
C GLY A 104 2.49 4.33 -13.11
N SER A 105 2.17 4.84 -14.31
CA SER A 105 1.94 4.01 -15.50
C SER A 105 3.19 3.22 -15.90
N ARG A 106 4.38 3.82 -15.83
CA ARG A 106 5.65 3.15 -16.11
C ARG A 106 5.94 2.04 -15.11
N PHE A 107 5.69 2.28 -13.82
CA PHE A 107 5.90 1.28 -12.78
C PHE A 107 5.00 0.03 -13.00
N MET A 108 3.71 0.25 -13.27
CA MET A 108 2.76 -0.84 -13.54
C MET A 108 3.14 -1.60 -14.82
N GLN A 109 3.45 -0.88 -15.90
CA GLN A 109 3.85 -1.46 -17.19
C GLN A 109 5.09 -2.36 -17.07
N LEU A 110 6.10 -1.94 -16.28
CA LEU A 110 7.30 -2.75 -16.05
C LEU A 110 7.03 -3.96 -15.15
N MET A 111 6.06 -3.86 -14.25
CA MET A 111 5.61 -4.97 -13.40
C MET A 111 4.74 -5.99 -14.16
N GLY A 112 4.18 -5.61 -15.31
CA GLY A 112 3.30 -6.44 -16.14
C GLY A 112 1.81 -6.29 -15.83
N GLY A 113 1.40 -5.20 -15.16
CA GLY A 113 0.01 -4.85 -14.87
C GLY A 113 -0.39 -3.48 -15.42
#